data_AF-A0A3D2Q1P2-F1
#
_entry.id   AF-A0A3D2Q1P2-F1
#
_cell.length_a   1.000
_cell.length_b   1.000
_cell.length_c   1.000
_cell.angle_alpha   90.00
_cell.angle_beta   90.00
_cell.angle_gamma   90.00
#
_symmetry.space_group_name_H-M   'P 1'
#
loop_
_entity.id
_entity.type
_entity.pdbx_description
1 polymer ?
#
loop_
_entity_poly.entity_id
_entity_poly.type
_entity_poly.pdbx_seq_one_letter_code
_entity_poly.pdbx_strand_id
1 'polypeptide(L)'
;MHFIKLRKIWYLISLVIIIPGLISLFTNGLNLGIDFTGGNILEVRFERPVAVEKVRQVIAGIGIETNRGIQKSSQEGGKVTYLIRTKTLNQEESTKLQKALGKLSQMTVLRNEYVGPIIGRELTRNALLALIGAAILMVIYITIRFEFKQGIAAVIAILHDMLVVTGIFSLFQIEIDSTFVAAILTIVGYSINDTIVI
;
A
#
# COMPACT_ATOMS: atom_id res chain seq x y z
N MET A 1 -27.50 25.24 -1.91
CA MET A 1 -26.79 26.22 -2.77
C MET A 1 -25.47 26.78 -2.18
N HIS A 2 -24.89 26.24 -1.10
CA HIS A 2 -23.60 26.72 -0.56
C HIS A 2 -22.36 26.07 -1.23
N PHE A 3 -22.50 24.85 -1.79
CA PHE A 3 -21.41 24.08 -2.40
C PHE A 3 -20.82 24.73 -3.67
N ILE A 4 -21.66 25.30 -4.53
CA ILE A 4 -21.22 25.93 -5.79
C ILE A 4 -20.36 27.18 -5.52
N LYS A 5 -20.64 27.90 -4.42
CA LYS A 5 -19.90 29.12 -4.02
C LYS A 5 -18.49 28.80 -3.54
N LEU A 6 -18.32 27.67 -2.84
CA LEU A 6 -17.04 27.25 -2.25
C LEU A 6 -16.22 26.31 -3.15
N ARG A 7 -16.70 25.98 -4.36
CA ARG A 7 -16.04 25.00 -5.26
C ARG A 7 -14.55 25.24 -5.48
N LYS A 8 -14.13 26.52 -5.60
CA LYS A 8 -12.72 26.88 -5.83
C LYS A 8 -11.82 26.51 -4.66
N ILE A 9 -12.34 26.59 -3.42
CA ILE A 9 -11.61 26.21 -2.21
C ILE A 9 -11.42 24.69 -2.18
N TRP A 10 -12.48 23.93 -2.47
CA TRP A 10 -12.39 22.47 -2.54
C TRP A 10 -11.45 21.98 -3.64
N TYR A 11 -11.47 22.61 -4.82
CA TYR A 11 -10.51 22.31 -5.88
C TYR A 11 -9.08 22.64 -5.44
N LEU A 12 -8.85 23.76 -4.77
CA LEU A 12 -7.52 24.13 -4.27
C LEU A 12 -7.00 23.11 -3.24
N ILE A 13 -7.84 22.71 -2.27
CA ILE A 13 -7.47 21.72 -1.25
C ILE A 13 -7.08 20.40 -1.90
N SER A 14 -7.89 19.92 -2.85
CA SER A 14 -7.57 18.71 -3.60
C SER A 14 -6.24 18.84 -4.34
N LEU A 15 -6.03 19.95 -5.05
CA LEU A 15 -4.82 20.18 -5.83
C LEU A 15 -3.56 20.18 -4.97
N VAL A 16 -3.65 20.73 -3.75
CA VAL A 16 -2.56 20.72 -2.76
C VAL A 16 -2.21 19.31 -2.28
N ILE A 17 -3.12 18.34 -2.38
CA ILE A 17 -2.85 16.93 -2.06
C ILE A 17 -2.38 16.17 -3.30
N ILE A 18 -3.06 16.36 -4.44
CA ILE A 18 -2.78 15.64 -5.68
C ILE A 18 -1.41 16.02 -6.25
N ILE A 19 -1.02 17.30 -6.24
CA ILE A 19 0.26 17.72 -6.84
C ILE A 19 1.46 17.08 -6.12
N PRO A 20 1.63 17.20 -4.79
CA PRO A 20 2.71 16.52 -4.08
C PRO A 20 2.62 14.99 -4.22
N GLY A 21 1.41 14.44 -4.21
CA GLY A 21 1.18 13.01 -4.42
C GLY A 21 1.67 12.53 -5.80
N LEU A 22 1.35 13.27 -6.87
CA LEU A 22 1.82 13.00 -8.23
C LEU A 22 3.33 13.14 -8.34
N ILE A 23 3.92 14.20 -7.76
CA ILE A 23 5.37 14.38 -7.73
C ILE A 23 6.02 13.16 -7.07
N SER A 24 5.54 12.76 -5.89
CA SER A 24 6.03 11.55 -5.21
C SER A 24 5.82 10.29 -6.04
N LEU A 25 4.70 10.16 -6.75
CA LEU A 25 4.42 8.99 -7.58
C LEU A 25 5.46 8.86 -8.71
N PHE A 26 5.85 9.97 -9.34
CA PHE A 26 6.85 9.96 -10.41
C PHE A 26 8.30 9.87 -9.89
N THR A 27 8.61 10.37 -8.70
CA THR A 27 9.98 10.35 -8.17
C THR A 27 10.28 9.16 -7.26
N ASN A 28 9.35 8.80 -6.37
CA ASN A 28 9.52 7.76 -5.36
C ASN A 28 8.81 6.45 -5.73
N GLY A 29 7.80 6.51 -6.60
CA GLY A 29 6.96 5.38 -6.95
C GLY A 29 6.02 4.94 -5.83
N LEU A 30 5.51 3.72 -5.95
CA LEU A 30 4.68 3.06 -4.95
C LEU A 30 5.51 2.08 -4.12
N ASN A 31 5.24 2.01 -2.82
CA ASN A 31 5.84 1.02 -1.94
C ASN A 31 5.05 -0.29 -2.03
N LEU A 32 5.37 -1.13 -3.02
CA LEU A 32 4.68 -2.39 -3.27
C LEU A 32 5.06 -3.43 -2.21
N GLY A 33 4.06 -4.03 -1.58
CA GLY A 33 4.21 -5.12 -0.63
C GLY A 33 4.57 -6.45 -1.30
N ILE A 34 4.82 -7.47 -0.46
CA ILE A 34 5.28 -8.79 -0.92
C ILE A 34 4.27 -9.52 -1.82
N ASP A 35 2.99 -9.15 -1.74
CA ASP A 35 1.93 -9.65 -2.62
C ASP A 35 2.21 -9.35 -4.10
N PHE A 36 2.93 -8.27 -4.38
CA PHE A 36 3.25 -7.86 -5.75
C PHE A 36 4.72 -8.12 -6.09
N THR A 37 5.63 -7.93 -5.13
CA THR A 37 7.07 -8.09 -5.38
C THR A 37 7.57 -9.52 -5.15
N GLY A 38 6.81 -10.34 -4.42
CA GLY A 38 7.32 -11.53 -3.74
C GLY A 38 8.22 -11.16 -2.56
N GLY A 39 8.42 -12.10 -1.63
CA GLY A 39 9.30 -11.92 -0.48
C GLY A 39 8.80 -12.56 0.80
N ASN A 40 9.41 -12.17 1.91
CA ASN A 40 9.03 -12.64 3.23
C ASN A 40 8.66 -11.45 4.12
N ILE A 41 7.64 -11.66 4.94
CA ILE A 41 7.25 -10.77 6.02
C ILE A 41 7.48 -11.51 7.33
N LEU A 42 8.26 -10.90 8.23
CA LEU A 42 8.47 -11.39 9.57
C LEU A 42 8.06 -10.30 10.57
N GLU A 43 7.02 -10.56 11.36
CA GLU A 43 6.61 -9.69 12.46
C GLU A 43 7.09 -10.29 13.79
N VAL A 44 7.98 -9.56 14.46
CA VAL A 44 8.59 -9.97 15.73
C VAL A 44 8.27 -8.97 16.82
N ARG A 45 7.85 -9.47 17.98
CA ARG A 45 7.68 -8.68 19.19
C ARG A 45 8.81 -8.98 20.14
N PHE A 46 9.54 -7.94 20.54
CA PHE A 46 10.56 -8.02 21.57
C PHE A 46 9.97 -7.70 22.94
N GLU A 47 10.29 -8.51 23.94
CA GLU A 47 9.84 -8.35 25.33
C GLU A 47 10.49 -7.13 26.02
N ARG A 48 11.63 -6.66 25.51
CA ARG A 48 12.31 -5.43 25.94
C ARG A 48 12.45 -4.48 24.76
N PRO A 49 12.51 -3.16 24.99
CA PRO A 49 12.66 -2.20 23.91
C PRO A 49 14.04 -2.36 23.25
N VAL A 50 14.04 -2.76 21.98
CA VAL A 50 15.23 -2.85 21.12
C VAL A 50 15.16 -1.70 20.12
N ALA A 51 16.25 -0.95 19.96
CA ALA A 51 16.33 0.12 18.95
C ALA A 51 16.32 -0.47 17.53
N VAL A 52 15.65 0.20 16.59
CA VAL A 52 15.50 -0.27 15.20
C VAL A 52 16.86 -0.37 14.49
N GLU A 53 17.82 0.46 14.88
CA GLU A 53 19.20 0.47 14.38
C GLU A 53 19.91 -0.83 14.71
N LYS A 54 19.70 -1.39 15.92
CA LYS A 54 20.29 -2.68 16.30
C LYS A 54 19.70 -3.82 15.48
N VAL A 55 18.37 -3.80 15.27
CA VAL A 55 17.69 -4.77 14.39
C VAL A 55 18.26 -4.68 12.97
N ARG A 56 18.42 -3.46 12.45
CA ARG A 56 19.00 -3.22 11.11
C ARG A 56 20.43 -3.70 10.99
N GLN A 57 21.27 -3.43 11.99
CA GLN A 57 22.67 -3.87 12.01
C GLN A 57 22.78 -5.40 12.05
N VAL A 58 21.95 -6.08 12.83
CA VAL A 58 21.97 -7.55 12.89
C VAL A 58 21.57 -8.16 11.55
N ILE A 59 20.52 -7.62 10.90
CA ILE A 59 20.06 -8.11 9.60
C ILE A 59 21.10 -7.84 8.51
N ALA A 60 21.72 -6.66 8.50
CA ALA A 60 22.80 -6.33 7.59
C ALA A 60 24.03 -7.24 7.80
N GLY A 61 24.37 -7.54 9.06
CA GLY A 61 25.52 -8.38 9.41
C GLY A 61 25.39 -9.84 9.01
N ILE A 62 24.16 -10.34 8.77
CA ILE A 62 23.93 -11.70 8.26
C ILE A 62 23.80 -11.77 6.73
N GLY A 63 23.88 -10.63 6.04
CA GLY A 63 23.85 -10.52 4.58
C GLY A 63 22.45 -10.53 3.97
N ILE A 64 21.39 -10.30 4.74
CA ILE A 64 20.00 -10.32 4.23
C ILE A 64 19.59 -8.92 3.78
N GLU A 65 19.22 -8.79 2.51
CA GLU A 65 18.68 -7.54 1.96
C GLU A 65 17.24 -7.30 2.41
N THR A 66 17.01 -6.17 3.06
CA THR A 66 15.66 -5.69 3.40
C THR A 66 15.12 -4.80 2.29
N ASN A 67 13.99 -5.17 1.69
CA ASN A 67 13.40 -4.44 0.58
C ASN A 67 12.58 -3.24 1.09
N ARG A 68 13.26 -2.17 1.54
CA ARG A 68 12.66 -0.91 2.04
C ARG A 68 11.74 -0.99 3.27
N GLY A 69 12.16 -1.72 4.32
CA GLY A 69 11.93 -1.20 5.68
C GLY A 69 11.70 -2.24 6.77
N ILE A 70 12.56 -2.18 7.78
CA ILE A 70 12.19 -2.56 9.14
C ILE A 70 11.32 -1.42 9.67
N GLN A 71 10.04 -1.71 9.90
CA GLN A 71 9.07 -0.73 10.38
C GLN A 71 8.66 -1.09 11.80
N LYS A 72 8.53 -0.07 12.65
CA LYS A 72 7.95 -0.26 13.99
C LYS A 72 6.44 -0.34 13.84
N SER A 73 5.87 -1.52 14.10
CA SER A 73 4.44 -1.82 13.98
C SER A 73 3.68 -1.28 15.20
N SER A 74 4.18 -1.55 16.40
CA SER A 74 3.56 -1.10 17.66
C SER A 74 4.58 -1.04 18.80
N GLN A 75 4.27 -0.25 19.84
CA GLN A 75 4.95 -0.30 21.12
C GLN A 75 3.92 -0.20 22.24
N GLU A 76 3.85 -1.23 23.07
CA GLU A 76 2.86 -1.33 24.14
C GLU A 76 3.49 -2.02 25.36
N GLY A 77 3.28 -1.48 26.56
CA GLY A 77 3.78 -2.08 27.81
C GLY A 77 5.29 -2.33 27.85
N GLY A 78 6.09 -1.50 27.17
CA GLY A 78 7.55 -1.68 27.05
C GLY A 78 8.00 -2.72 26.01
N LYS A 79 7.07 -3.46 25.40
CA LYS A 79 7.32 -4.37 24.27
C LYS A 79 7.30 -3.58 22.96
N VAL A 80 8.14 -3.97 22.01
CA VAL A 80 8.20 -3.33 20.68
C VAL A 80 8.02 -4.39 19.61
N THR A 81 7.07 -4.16 18.71
CA THR A 81 6.83 -5.01 17.55
C THR A 81 7.44 -4.38 16.30
N TYR A 82 8.25 -5.16 15.59
CA TYR A 82 8.83 -4.78 14.31
C TYR A 82 8.30 -5.67 13.19
N LEU A 83 7.95 -5.02 12.09
CA LEU A 83 7.61 -5.64 10.83
C LEU A 83 8.84 -5.57 9.92
N ILE A 84 9.37 -6.74 9.57
CA ILE A 84 10.60 -6.90 8.80
C ILE A 84 10.23 -7.49 7.46
N ARG A 85 10.60 -6.80 6.38
CA ARG A 85 10.35 -7.24 5.01
C ARG A 85 11.66 -7.50 4.29
N THR A 86 11.77 -8.66 3.69
CA THR A 86 12.96 -9.09 2.97
C THR A 86 12.59 -9.61 1.60
N LYS A 87 13.59 -9.74 0.74
CA LYS A 87 13.46 -10.62 -0.42
C LYS A 87 13.14 -12.04 0.03
N THR A 88 12.74 -12.88 -0.93
CA THR A 88 12.43 -14.29 -0.73
C THR A 88 13.61 -14.97 -0.02
N LEU A 89 13.39 -15.43 1.21
CA LEU A 89 14.42 -16.15 1.99
C LEU A 89 14.21 -17.65 1.83
N ASN A 90 15.31 -18.38 1.74
CA ASN A 90 15.27 -19.83 1.91
C ASN A 90 15.09 -20.21 3.40
N GLN A 91 14.87 -21.50 3.66
CA GLN A 91 14.62 -21.98 5.03
C GLN A 91 15.80 -21.74 5.98
N GLU A 92 17.03 -21.85 5.48
CA GLU A 92 18.26 -21.62 6.26
C GLU A 92 18.42 -20.15 6.64
N GLU A 93 18.19 -19.24 5.69
CA GLU A 93 18.21 -17.80 5.86
C GLU A 93 17.13 -17.32 6.83
N SER A 94 15.91 -17.85 6.71
CA SER A 94 14.81 -17.56 7.65
C SER A 94 15.17 -18.00 9.08
N THR A 95 15.77 -19.19 9.22
CA THR A 95 16.23 -19.69 10.52
C THR A 95 17.39 -18.84 11.07
N LYS A 96 18.33 -18.44 10.20
CA LYS A 96 19.46 -17.58 10.56
C LYS A 96 18.98 -16.20 11.02
N LEU A 97 17.99 -15.63 10.33
CA LEU A 97 17.35 -14.36 10.69
C LEU A 97 16.70 -14.44 12.06
N GLN A 98 15.87 -15.45 12.31
CA GLN A 98 15.19 -15.62 13.60
C GLN A 98 16.19 -15.83 14.75
N LYS A 99 17.21 -16.66 14.54
CA LYS A 99 18.28 -16.87 15.54
C LYS A 99 19.07 -15.59 15.82
N ALA A 100 19.38 -14.80 14.79
CA ALA A 100 20.12 -13.55 14.94
C ALA A 100 19.31 -12.51 15.72
N LEU A 101 18.01 -12.37 15.42
CA LEU A 101 17.11 -11.47 16.13
C LEU A 101 16.90 -11.91 17.59
N GLY A 102 16.78 -13.22 17.84
CA GLY A 102 16.64 -13.77 19.19
C GLY A 102 17.85 -13.53 20.11
N LYS A 103 19.02 -13.18 19.56
CA LYS A 103 20.19 -12.77 20.36
C LYS A 103 20.06 -11.35 20.92
N LEU A 104 19.21 -10.50 20.33
CA LEU A 104 19.03 -9.11 20.78
C LEU A 104 18.17 -9.01 22.03
N SER A 105 17.11 -9.81 22.11
CA SER A 105 16.23 -9.94 23.27
C SER A 105 15.35 -11.17 23.14
N GLN A 106 14.65 -11.54 24.21
CA GLN A 106 13.55 -12.48 24.11
C GLN A 106 12.51 -11.91 23.14
N MET A 107 12.16 -12.71 22.13
CA MET A 107 11.24 -12.32 21.09
C MET A 107 10.20 -13.41 20.84
N THR A 108 9.01 -12.99 20.41
CA THR A 108 7.95 -13.85 19.91
C THR A 108 7.68 -13.50 18.45
N VAL A 109 7.66 -14.51 17.58
CA VAL A 109 7.24 -14.33 16.19
C VAL A 109 5.71 -14.28 16.17
N LEU A 110 5.15 -13.14 15.76
CA LEU A 110 3.71 -12.95 15.62
C LEU A 110 3.21 -13.37 14.25
N ARG A 111 4.01 -13.11 13.22
CA ARG A 111 3.67 -13.37 11.82
C ARG A 111 4.91 -13.78 11.04
N ASN A 112 4.79 -14.80 10.21
CA ASN A 112 5.83 -15.21 9.28
C ASN A 112 5.16 -15.64 7.97
N GLU A 113 5.15 -14.75 7.00
CA GLU A 113 4.50 -14.92 5.71
C GLU A 113 5.54 -14.99 4.60
N TYR A 114 5.25 -15.80 3.60
CA TYR A 114 6.09 -16.04 2.43
C TYR A 114 5.22 -15.95 1.19
N VAL A 115 5.61 -15.09 0.25
CA VAL A 115 5.00 -15.01 -1.08
C VAL A 115 6.07 -15.32 -2.13
N GLY A 116 5.83 -16.40 -2.86
CA GLY A 116 6.72 -16.84 -3.93
C GLY A 116 6.73 -15.84 -5.10
N PRO A 117 7.86 -15.65 -5.81
CA PRO A 117 7.95 -14.71 -6.93
C PRO A 117 6.95 -14.97 -8.07
N ILE A 118 6.57 -16.24 -8.27
CA ILE A 118 5.57 -16.63 -9.28
C ILE A 118 4.18 -16.15 -8.85
N ILE A 119 3.81 -16.42 -7.60
CA ILE A 119 2.53 -16.02 -7.02
C ILE A 119 2.42 -14.49 -7.03
N GLY A 120 3.48 -13.77 -6.64
CA GLY A 120 3.47 -12.30 -6.64
C GLY A 120 3.28 -11.69 -8.04
N ARG A 121 3.93 -12.26 -9.06
CA ARG A 121 3.71 -11.84 -10.47
C ARG A 121 2.29 -12.13 -10.93
N GLU A 122 1.72 -13.27 -10.56
CA GLU A 122 0.35 -13.64 -10.90
C GLU A 122 -0.66 -12.71 -10.21
N LEU A 123 -0.50 -12.42 -8.91
CA LEU A 123 -1.32 -11.46 -8.17
C LEU A 123 -1.25 -10.07 -8.82
N THR A 124 -0.05 -9.59 -9.13
CA THR A 124 0.15 -8.30 -9.81
C THR A 124 -0.58 -8.27 -11.16
N ARG A 125 -0.44 -9.32 -11.97
CA ARG A 125 -1.10 -9.40 -13.28
C ARG A 125 -2.62 -9.41 -13.12
N ASN A 126 -3.15 -10.21 -12.20
CA ASN A 126 -4.58 -10.33 -11.98
C ASN A 126 -5.17 -9.02 -11.43
N ALA A 127 -4.47 -8.32 -10.53
CA ALA A 127 -4.87 -7.01 -10.04
C ALA A 127 -4.92 -5.96 -11.17
N LEU A 128 -3.92 -5.93 -12.05
CA LEU A 128 -3.90 -5.04 -13.21
C LEU A 128 -5.04 -5.35 -14.20
N LEU A 129 -5.28 -6.64 -14.49
CA LEU A 129 -6.37 -7.05 -15.37
C LEU A 129 -7.74 -6.71 -14.77
N ALA A 130 -7.92 -6.90 -13.46
CA ALA A 130 -9.15 -6.54 -12.76
C ALA A 130 -9.39 -5.02 -12.81
N LEU A 131 -8.35 -4.21 -12.60
CA LEU A 131 -8.42 -2.75 -12.67
C LEU A 131 -8.83 -2.26 -14.07
N ILE A 132 -8.18 -2.79 -15.11
CA ILE A 132 -8.50 -2.46 -16.50
C ILE A 132 -9.91 -2.91 -16.85
N GLY A 133 -10.29 -4.14 -16.47
CA GLY A 133 -11.64 -4.67 -16.69
C GLY A 133 -12.71 -3.81 -16.02
N ALA A 134 -12.50 -3.43 -14.75
CA ALA A 134 -13.39 -2.53 -14.02
C ALA A 134 -13.51 -1.16 -14.71
N ALA A 135 -12.38 -0.56 -15.12
CA ALA A 135 -12.38 0.72 -15.82
C ALA A 135 -13.19 0.67 -17.14
N ILE A 136 -13.02 -0.39 -17.94
CA ILE A 136 -13.77 -0.57 -19.19
C ILE A 136 -15.27 -0.75 -18.90
N LEU A 137 -15.64 -1.64 -17.98
CA LEU A 137 -17.03 -1.88 -17.61
C LEU A 137 -17.70 -0.61 -17.09
N MET A 138 -16.97 0.22 -16.33
CA MET A 138 -17.44 1.51 -15.85
C MET A 138 -17.70 2.49 -16.98
N VAL A 139 -16.76 2.63 -17.93
CA VAL A 139 -16.97 3.52 -19.10
C VAL A 139 -18.18 3.07 -19.91
N ILE A 140 -18.34 1.76 -20.15
CA ILE A 140 -19.50 1.21 -20.87
C ILE A 140 -20.79 1.54 -20.11
N TYR A 141 -20.84 1.24 -18.82
CA TYR A 141 -22.01 1.50 -17.98
C TYR A 141 -22.40 2.98 -17.98
N ILE A 142 -21.42 3.86 -17.76
CA ILE A 142 -21.62 5.31 -17.72
C ILE A 142 -22.13 5.81 -19.08
N THR A 143 -21.56 5.32 -20.18
CA THR A 143 -21.96 5.72 -21.54
C THR A 143 -23.41 5.33 -21.87
N ILE A 144 -23.87 4.18 -21.37
CA ILE A 144 -25.26 3.73 -21.59
C ILE A 144 -26.23 4.46 -20.65
N ARG A 145 -25.80 4.74 -19.42
CA ARG A 145 -26.68 5.24 -18.37
C ARG A 145 -26.81 6.77 -18.37
N PHE A 146 -25.78 7.51 -18.79
CA PHE A 146 -25.69 8.96 -18.64
C PHE A 146 -25.46 9.70 -19.95
N GLU A 147 -25.86 10.97 -19.95
CA GLU A 147 -25.47 11.91 -20.99
C GLU A 147 -23.95 12.09 -21.03
N PHE A 148 -23.40 12.24 -22.24
CA PHE A 148 -21.95 12.26 -22.49
C PHE A 148 -21.17 13.22 -21.55
N LYS A 149 -21.74 14.41 -21.28
CA LYS A 149 -21.13 15.42 -20.40
C LYS A 149 -21.07 14.97 -18.94
N GLN A 150 -22.11 14.29 -18.46
CA GLN A 150 -22.16 13.74 -17.09
C GLN A 150 -21.21 12.56 -16.96
N GLY A 151 -21.10 11.73 -17.99
CA GLY A 151 -20.18 10.60 -17.99
C GLY A 151 -18.72 11.01 -17.91
N ILE A 152 -18.31 12.04 -18.64
CA ILE A 152 -16.96 12.62 -18.52
C ILE A 152 -16.71 13.15 -17.11
N ALA A 153 -17.69 13.86 -16.53
CA ALA A 153 -17.56 14.39 -15.17
C ALA A 153 -17.38 13.25 -14.14
N ALA A 154 -18.11 12.14 -14.30
CA ALA A 154 -17.99 10.97 -13.44
C ALA A 154 -16.61 10.30 -13.54
N VAL A 155 -16.09 10.12 -14.77
CA VAL A 155 -14.74 9.57 -14.96
C VAL A 155 -13.68 10.47 -14.32
N ILE A 156 -13.80 11.79 -14.46
CA ILE A 156 -12.88 12.76 -13.84
C ILE A 156 -12.96 12.68 -12.31
N ALA A 157 -14.16 12.55 -11.73
CA ALA A 157 -14.34 12.43 -10.28
C ALA A 157 -13.66 11.16 -9.73
N ILE A 158 -13.82 10.03 -10.41
CA ILE A 158 -13.18 8.76 -10.02
C ILE A 158 -11.66 8.87 -10.12
N LEU A 159 -11.15 9.41 -11.22
CA LEU A 159 -9.71 9.59 -11.41
C LEU A 159 -9.12 10.51 -10.33
N HIS A 160 -9.85 11.58 -9.98
CA HIS A 160 -9.48 12.46 -8.88
C HIS A 160 -9.35 11.68 -7.56
N ASP A 161 -10.35 10.88 -7.19
CA ASP A 161 -10.35 10.14 -5.93
C ASP A 161 -9.21 9.12 -5.90
N MET A 162 -8.98 8.41 -7.00
CA MET A 162 -7.86 7.48 -7.15
C MET A 162 -6.52 8.20 -7.00
N LEU A 163 -6.35 9.38 -7.60
CA LEU A 163 -5.11 10.17 -7.49
C LEU A 163 -4.86 10.68 -6.08
N VAL A 164 -5.91 11.09 -5.36
CA VAL A 164 -5.78 11.50 -3.96
C VAL A 164 -5.28 10.33 -3.12
N VAL A 165 -5.92 9.16 -3.21
CA VAL A 165 -5.55 8.00 -2.38
C VAL A 165 -4.17 7.46 -2.76
N THR A 166 -3.92 7.19 -4.04
CA THR A 166 -2.61 6.69 -4.50
C THR A 166 -1.48 7.70 -4.25
N GLY A 167 -1.77 9.00 -4.41
CA GLY A 167 -0.83 10.09 -4.13
C GLY A 167 -0.43 10.15 -2.65
N ILE A 168 -1.39 10.03 -1.73
CA ILE A 168 -1.11 9.96 -0.29
C ILE A 168 -0.27 8.72 0.04
N PHE A 169 -0.62 7.55 -0.51
CA PHE A 169 0.13 6.32 -0.27
C PHE A 169 1.57 6.41 -0.80
N SER A 170 1.77 6.99 -1.98
CA SER A 170 3.10 7.27 -2.50
C SER A 170 3.85 8.28 -1.62
N LEU A 171 3.22 9.39 -1.24
CA LEU A 171 3.86 10.47 -0.48
C LEU A 171 4.41 9.99 0.87
N PHE A 172 3.64 9.19 1.58
CA PHE A 172 4.03 8.64 2.88
C PHE A 172 4.73 7.29 2.78
N GLN A 173 4.95 6.77 1.57
CA GLN A 173 5.53 5.44 1.33
C GLN A 173 4.80 4.33 2.11
N ILE A 174 3.48 4.47 2.23
CA ILE A 174 2.61 3.45 2.83
C ILE A 174 2.58 2.24 1.89
N GLU A 175 2.67 1.06 2.48
CA GLU A 175 2.69 -0.17 1.71
C GLU A 175 1.36 -0.44 0.99
N ILE A 176 1.47 -0.94 -0.25
CA ILE A 176 0.36 -1.39 -1.06
C ILE A 176 0.41 -2.91 -1.18
N ASP A 177 -0.60 -3.57 -0.63
CA ASP A 177 -0.84 -5.01 -0.70
C ASP A 177 -2.15 -5.31 -1.43
N SER A 178 -2.59 -6.58 -1.46
CA SER A 178 -3.85 -6.94 -2.10
C SER A 178 -5.07 -6.28 -1.43
N THR A 179 -4.98 -5.97 -0.13
CA THR A 179 -6.04 -5.26 0.61
C THR A 179 -6.19 -3.82 0.13
N PHE A 180 -5.10 -3.15 -0.23
CA PHE A 180 -5.17 -1.84 -0.86
C PHE A 180 -5.95 -1.86 -2.18
N VAL A 181 -5.74 -2.86 -3.04
CA VAL A 181 -6.48 -2.99 -4.31
C VAL A 181 -7.98 -3.16 -4.05
N ALA A 182 -8.34 -3.99 -3.07
CA ALA A 182 -9.74 -4.14 -2.65
C ALA A 182 -10.34 -2.82 -2.15
N ALA A 183 -9.61 -2.07 -1.31
CA ALA A 183 -10.04 -0.78 -0.80
C ALA A 183 -10.24 0.26 -1.92
N ILE A 184 -9.33 0.32 -2.90
CA ILE A 184 -9.47 1.20 -4.07
C ILE A 184 -10.73 0.83 -4.86
N LEU A 185 -10.98 -0.46 -5.11
CA LEU A 185 -12.17 -0.89 -5.84
C LEU A 185 -13.46 -0.52 -5.08
N THR A 186 -13.45 -0.62 -3.75
CA THR A 186 -14.55 -0.16 -2.90
C THR A 186 -14.76 1.35 -3.00
N ILE A 187 -13.69 2.15 -2.92
CA ILE A 187 -13.76 3.62 -3.05
C ILE A 187 -14.34 4.01 -4.41
N VAL A 188 -13.86 3.38 -5.49
CA VAL A 188 -14.38 3.62 -6.84
C VAL A 188 -15.86 3.25 -6.93
N GLY A 189 -16.27 2.11 -6.38
CA GLY A 189 -17.67 1.69 -6.36
C GLY A 189 -18.59 2.68 -5.64
N TYR A 190 -18.18 3.16 -4.46
CA TYR A 190 -18.94 4.15 -3.70
C TYR A 190 -18.92 5.55 -4.35
N SER A 191 -17.79 6.00 -4.87
CA SER A 191 -17.64 7.29 -5.57
C SER A 191 -18.52 7.35 -6.82
N ILE A 192 -18.59 6.25 -7.56
CA ILE A 192 -19.52 6.10 -8.68
C ILE A 192 -20.96 6.14 -8.21
N ASN A 193 -21.32 5.38 -7.18
CA ASN A 193 -22.69 5.37 -6.67
C ASN A 193 -23.14 6.79 -6.25
N ASP A 194 -22.28 7.57 -5.60
CA ASP A 194 -22.58 8.96 -5.23
C ASP A 194 -22.76 9.84 -6.48
N THR A 195 -21.88 9.69 -7.48
CA THR A 195 -21.97 10.45 -8.74
C THR A 195 -23.21 10.10 -9.57
N ILE A 196 -23.71 8.87 -9.47
CA ILE A 196 -24.91 8.39 -10.18
C ILE A 196 -26.21 8.95 -9.59
N VAL A 197 -26.24 9.10 -8.25
CA VAL A 197 -27.45 9.51 -7.51
C VAL A 197 -27.73 11.00 -7.65
N ILE A 198 -26.69 11.81 -7.88
CA ILE A 198 -26.75 13.28 -7.98
C ILE A 198 -27.03 13.71 -9.44
#